data_AF-A0A511Z8R1-F1
#
_entry.id   AF-A0A511Z8R1-F1
#
_cell.length_a   1.000
_cell.length_b   1.000
_cell.length_c   1.000
_cell.angle_alpha   90.00
_cell.angle_beta   90.00
_cell.angle_gamma   90.00
#
_symmetry.space_group_name_H-M   'P 1'
#
loop_
_entity.id
_entity.type
_entity.pdbx_description
1 polymer ?
#
loop_
_entity_poly.entity_id
_entity_poly.type
_entity_poly.pdbx_seq_one_letter_code
_entity_poly.pdbx_strand_id
1 'polypeptide(L)'
;MKIMIRPTEKQLDSWIENYVPEKDLFFIRETDLSLYQDNLEGTLLFPKQEFFKHASYTGIQMVNSYMYWNISKDVEFVIVAHPDWISSLPNERQEALFKLQYELGRGLTGPLAILTDDHLFPKDYIIEVHGEQIGILQRAMWMELPTFVKEEIICRTAQLYDEWTSIQVPASTPAHLSGYANTFSTEPGANCLAAALFAISSSPDMDEWITHEWVHGDTFALGLKNAAFSKTDDRFTCGDVVVWVDEKEIIQHAAYCIENTLFFNKNGQTFFNPWKIVDWGELVEEWKRFTPIVYRKSVIE
;
A
#
# COMPACT_ATOMS: atom_id res chain seq x y z
N MET A 1 -24.03 -12.19 3.56
CA MET A 1 -23.52 -12.48 4.93
C MET A 1 -22.13 -11.87 5.05
N LYS A 2 -21.80 -11.19 6.15
CA LYS A 2 -20.42 -10.75 6.40
C LYS A 2 -19.56 -11.95 6.83
N ILE A 3 -18.34 -12.00 6.33
CA ILE A 3 -17.34 -13.03 6.63
C ILE A 3 -16.03 -12.36 7.06
N MET A 4 -15.19 -13.09 7.79
CA MET A 4 -13.81 -12.69 8.04
C MET A 4 -12.92 -13.28 6.95
N ILE A 5 -12.00 -12.48 6.42
CA ILE A 5 -10.94 -12.93 5.53
C ILE A 5 -9.60 -12.91 6.26
N ARG A 6 -8.66 -13.71 5.80
CA ARG A 6 -7.29 -13.75 6.33
C ARG A 6 -6.32 -14.04 5.19
N PRO A 7 -5.07 -13.53 5.25
CA PRO A 7 -4.05 -14.00 4.34
C PRO A 7 -3.82 -15.50 4.54
N THR A 8 -3.50 -16.18 3.45
CA THR A 8 -2.94 -17.53 3.45
C THR A 8 -1.49 -17.50 3.96
N GLU A 9 -0.96 -18.66 4.35
CA GLU A 9 0.45 -18.81 4.75
C GLU A 9 1.40 -18.28 3.67
N LYS A 10 1.18 -18.65 2.40
CA LYS A 10 1.97 -18.15 1.27
C LYS A 10 1.94 -16.62 1.13
N GLN A 11 0.77 -16.00 1.35
CA GLN A 11 0.66 -14.54 1.32
C GLN A 11 1.42 -13.92 2.49
N LEU A 12 1.30 -14.48 3.69
CA LEU A 12 1.99 -13.99 4.87
C LEU A 12 3.52 -14.12 4.74
N ASP A 13 4.02 -15.25 4.24
CA ASP A 13 5.45 -15.46 3.97
C ASP A 13 5.99 -14.41 3.00
N SER A 14 5.25 -14.18 1.90
CA SER A 14 5.62 -13.17 0.90
C SER A 14 5.61 -11.76 1.50
N TRP A 15 4.64 -11.44 2.36
CA TRP A 15 4.62 -10.17 3.07
C TRP A 15 5.82 -10.04 4.00
N ILE A 16 6.17 -11.08 4.76
CA ILE A 16 7.33 -11.08 5.66
C ILE A 16 8.63 -10.82 4.91
N GLU A 17 8.80 -11.45 3.76
CA GLU A 17 9.99 -11.30 2.92
C GLU A 17 10.15 -9.85 2.41
N ASN A 18 9.03 -9.22 2.03
CA ASN A 18 9.03 -7.96 1.28
C ASN A 18 8.76 -6.73 2.16
N TYR A 19 8.17 -6.87 3.35
CA TYR A 19 7.71 -5.73 4.16
C TYR A 19 8.81 -4.71 4.45
N VAL A 20 10.00 -5.19 4.85
CA VAL A 20 11.21 -4.37 5.02
C VAL A 20 12.12 -4.53 3.80
N PRO A 21 12.31 -3.47 2.98
CA PRO A 21 13.12 -3.55 1.77
C PRO A 21 14.57 -3.97 2.01
N GLU A 22 15.24 -4.50 0.99
CA GLU A 22 16.64 -4.95 1.08
C GLU A 22 17.65 -3.83 1.37
N LYS A 23 17.28 -2.58 1.05
CA LYS A 23 18.08 -1.39 1.33
C LYS A 23 17.35 -0.53 2.33
N ASP A 24 18.09 -0.05 3.32
CA ASP A 24 17.56 0.88 4.30
C ASP A 24 17.62 2.30 3.74
N LEU A 25 16.52 3.04 3.93
CA LEU A 25 16.41 4.44 3.53
C LEU A 25 16.26 5.31 4.77
N PHE A 26 17.09 6.34 4.86
CA PHE A 26 17.00 7.35 5.91
C PHE A 26 16.81 8.73 5.27
N PHE A 27 15.70 9.38 5.61
CA PHE A 27 15.38 10.72 5.15
C PHE A 27 16.03 11.75 6.07
N ILE A 28 16.68 12.77 5.51
CA ILE A 28 17.46 13.72 6.29
C ILE A 28 17.25 15.16 5.82
N ARG A 29 17.20 16.10 6.78
CA ARG A 29 17.21 17.54 6.52
C ARG A 29 18.63 17.98 6.22
N GLU A 30 18.80 19.09 5.49
CA GLU A 30 20.13 19.64 5.23
C GLU A 30 20.90 19.96 6.52
N THR A 31 20.21 20.48 7.54
CA THR A 31 20.80 20.85 8.84
C THR A 31 21.33 19.67 9.64
N ASP A 32 20.78 18.48 9.42
CA ASP A 32 21.11 17.29 10.20
C ASP A 32 22.24 16.47 9.53
N LEU A 33 22.51 16.69 8.24
CA LEU A 33 23.48 15.94 7.46
C LEU A 33 24.91 16.03 8.02
N SER A 34 25.29 17.17 8.60
CA SER A 34 26.63 17.35 9.19
C SER A 34 26.94 16.37 10.32
N LEU A 35 25.91 15.83 11.01
CA LEU A 35 26.11 14.84 12.08
C LEU A 35 26.65 13.50 11.57
N TYR A 36 26.48 13.22 10.28
CA TYR A 36 26.79 11.91 9.69
C TYR A 36 27.94 11.95 8.68
N GLN A 37 28.54 13.11 8.40
CA GLN A 37 29.58 13.27 7.36
C GLN A 37 30.74 12.26 7.48
N ASP A 38 31.17 11.98 8.71
CA ASP A 38 32.27 11.03 8.98
C ASP A 38 31.83 9.55 8.98
N ASN A 39 30.54 9.27 8.77
CA ASN A 39 29.98 7.91 8.77
C ASN A 39 29.24 7.55 7.49
N LEU A 40 29.45 8.24 6.36
CA LEU A 40 28.74 7.92 5.12
C LEU A 40 29.35 6.76 4.31
N GLU A 41 30.37 6.08 4.84
CA GLU A 41 30.93 4.89 4.21
C GLU A 41 29.86 3.79 4.06
N GLY A 42 29.77 3.16 2.89
CA GLY A 42 28.74 2.15 2.60
C GLY A 42 27.35 2.73 2.28
N THR A 43 27.25 4.04 2.07
CA THR A 43 25.99 4.72 1.70
C THR A 43 26.08 5.46 0.37
N LEU A 44 24.91 5.73 -0.21
CA LEU A 44 24.73 6.73 -1.25
C LEU A 44 23.85 7.85 -0.71
N LEU A 45 24.33 9.08 -0.83
CA LEU A 45 23.56 10.27 -0.48
C LEU A 45 22.90 10.85 -1.72
N PHE A 46 21.58 10.77 -1.78
CA PHE A 46 20.79 11.33 -2.89
C PHE A 46 20.17 12.67 -2.51
N PRO A 47 20.31 13.71 -3.35
CA PRO A 47 19.41 14.86 -3.29
C PRO A 47 17.97 14.41 -3.52
N LYS A 48 17.02 14.96 -2.76
CA LYS A 48 15.60 14.62 -2.84
C LYS A 48 15.04 14.62 -4.26
N GLN A 49 15.38 15.64 -5.05
CA GLN A 49 14.89 15.77 -6.43
C GLN A 49 15.38 14.65 -7.36
N GLU A 50 16.58 14.13 -7.11
CA GLU A 50 17.15 13.01 -7.86
C GLU A 50 16.55 11.69 -7.38
N PHE A 51 16.45 11.51 -6.06
CA PHE A 51 15.88 10.32 -5.44
C PHE A 51 14.48 9.98 -5.99
N PHE A 52 13.59 10.97 -6.03
CA PHE A 52 12.22 10.80 -6.53
C PHE A 52 12.10 10.69 -8.07
N LYS A 53 13.21 10.68 -8.79
CA LYS A 53 13.26 10.35 -10.22
C LYS A 53 14.01 9.05 -10.50
N HIS A 54 14.59 8.44 -9.46
CA HIS A 54 15.42 7.25 -9.62
C HIS A 54 14.56 6.00 -9.78
N ALA A 55 14.63 5.36 -10.95
CA ALA A 55 13.74 4.25 -11.33
C ALA A 55 13.66 3.13 -10.28
N SER A 56 14.77 2.76 -9.64
CA SER A 56 14.78 1.70 -8.61
C SER A 56 14.20 2.11 -7.27
N TYR A 57 14.19 3.41 -6.94
CA TYR A 57 13.71 3.89 -5.64
C TYR A 57 12.28 4.42 -5.72
N THR A 58 11.80 4.74 -6.92
CA THR A 58 10.41 5.11 -7.17
C THR A 58 9.52 3.91 -7.54
N GLY A 59 10.05 2.69 -7.47
CA GLY A 59 9.27 1.47 -7.64
C GLY A 59 8.20 1.34 -6.56
N ILE A 60 7.05 0.76 -6.92
CA ILE A 60 5.86 0.73 -6.05
C ILE A 60 6.10 0.09 -4.69
N GLN A 61 6.97 -0.92 -4.61
CA GLN A 61 7.35 -1.53 -3.35
C GLN A 61 8.03 -0.53 -2.40
N MET A 62 9.01 0.24 -2.90
CA MET A 62 9.71 1.26 -2.09
C MET A 62 8.76 2.38 -1.69
N VAL A 63 7.94 2.84 -2.63
CA VAL A 63 6.93 3.88 -2.43
C VAL A 63 5.94 3.49 -1.33
N ASN A 64 5.48 2.23 -1.32
CA ASN A 64 4.56 1.71 -0.33
C ASN A 64 5.22 1.44 1.02
N SER A 65 6.36 0.73 1.07
CA SER A 65 7.06 0.42 2.33
C SER A 65 7.34 1.68 3.13
N TYR A 66 7.83 2.73 2.48
CA TYR A 66 8.17 3.99 3.15
C TYR A 66 7.07 5.05 3.05
N MET A 67 5.91 4.73 2.44
CA MET A 67 4.76 5.62 2.29
C MET A 67 5.15 7.03 1.83
N TYR A 68 5.75 7.15 0.64
CA TYR A 68 6.39 8.39 0.20
C TYR A 68 5.47 9.61 0.17
N TRP A 69 4.17 9.40 -0.07
CA TRP A 69 3.15 10.46 -0.14
C TRP A 69 2.95 11.24 1.17
N ASN A 70 3.46 10.72 2.29
CA ASN A 70 3.34 11.35 3.60
C ASN A 70 4.68 11.97 4.08
N ILE A 71 5.77 11.89 3.31
CA ILE A 71 7.11 12.37 3.73
C ILE A 71 7.07 13.88 4.02
N SER A 72 7.72 14.32 5.10
CA SER A 72 7.86 15.75 5.40
C SER A 72 8.49 16.53 4.24
N LYS A 73 7.99 17.75 4.03
CA LYS A 73 8.55 18.65 3.01
C LYS A 73 9.98 19.08 3.33
N ASP A 74 10.41 19.00 4.59
CA ASP A 74 11.72 19.44 5.09
C ASP A 74 12.86 18.46 4.77
N VAL A 75 12.53 17.27 4.25
CA VAL A 75 13.54 16.35 3.72
C VAL A 75 14.24 17.00 2.54
N GLU A 76 15.57 16.99 2.54
CA GLU A 76 16.40 17.50 1.43
C GLU A 76 17.29 16.41 0.83
N PHE A 77 17.67 15.40 1.61
CA PHE A 77 18.44 14.26 1.14
C PHE A 77 17.87 12.93 1.62
N VAL A 78 18.26 11.86 0.92
CA VAL A 78 17.97 10.48 1.31
C VAL A 78 19.29 9.71 1.32
N ILE A 79 19.60 9.10 2.46
CA ILE A 79 20.70 8.15 2.60
C ILE A 79 20.16 6.78 2.21
N VAL A 80 20.73 6.19 1.17
CA VAL A 80 20.50 4.80 0.80
C VAL A 80 21.65 3.99 1.35
N ALA A 81 21.39 3.07 2.27
CA ALA A 81 22.42 2.40 3.04
C ALA A 81 22.39 0.87 2.87
N HIS A 82 23.55 0.25 3.04
CA HIS A 82 23.65 -1.18 3.31
C HIS A 82 22.95 -1.52 4.65
N PRO A 83 22.28 -2.68 4.80
CA PRO A 83 21.57 -3.05 6.03
C PRO A 83 22.40 -2.96 7.33
N ASP A 84 23.71 -3.17 7.23
CA ASP A 84 24.62 -3.14 8.38
C ASP A 84 25.09 -1.73 8.76
N TRP A 85 24.81 -0.72 7.92
CA TRP A 85 25.30 0.63 8.12
C TRP A 85 24.78 1.26 9.41
N ILE A 86 23.49 1.09 9.70
CA ILE A 86 22.88 1.69 10.88
C ILE A 86 23.51 1.18 12.19
N SER A 87 23.85 -0.11 12.23
CA SER A 87 24.53 -0.76 13.35
C SER A 87 26.00 -0.37 13.48
N SER A 88 26.59 0.23 12.43
CA SER A 88 27.96 0.74 12.47
C SER A 88 28.06 2.14 13.08
N LEU A 89 26.93 2.85 13.20
CA LEU A 89 26.91 4.18 13.79
C LEU A 89 27.13 4.12 15.31
N PRO A 90 27.78 5.14 15.90
CA PRO A 90 27.75 5.33 17.34
C PRO A 90 26.31 5.43 17.84
N ASN A 91 26.00 4.83 19.00
CA ASN A 91 24.64 4.76 19.55
C ASN A 91 23.93 6.13 19.60
N GLU A 92 24.64 7.21 19.97
CA GLU A 92 24.08 8.56 19.99
C GLU A 92 23.61 9.04 18.59
N ARG A 93 24.37 8.71 17.54
CA ARG A 93 24.04 9.07 16.14
C ARG A 93 22.90 8.19 15.61
N GLN A 94 22.87 6.92 15.98
CA GLN A 94 21.79 6.00 15.66
C GLN A 94 20.47 6.46 16.27
N GLU A 95 20.44 6.72 17.58
CA GLU A 95 19.24 7.20 18.27
C GLU A 95 18.76 8.55 17.71
N ALA A 96 19.68 9.48 17.43
CA ALA A 96 19.35 10.74 16.78
C ALA A 96 18.73 10.53 15.39
N LEU A 97 19.24 9.58 14.61
CA LEU A 97 18.71 9.27 13.28
C LEU A 97 17.30 8.68 13.36
N PHE A 98 17.04 7.79 14.31
CA PHE A 98 15.73 7.20 14.53
C PHE A 98 14.69 8.23 14.99
N LYS A 99 15.06 9.14 15.90
CA LYS A 99 14.19 10.27 16.26
C LYS A 99 13.87 11.14 15.06
N LEU A 100 14.89 11.44 14.24
CA LEU A 100 14.71 12.21 13.02
C LEU A 100 13.76 11.50 12.03
N GLN A 101 13.89 10.18 11.85
CA GLN A 101 12.99 9.40 11.00
C GLN A 101 11.53 9.54 11.47
N TYR A 102 11.29 9.36 12.78
CA TYR A 102 9.97 9.55 13.37
C TYR A 102 9.42 10.97 13.18
N GLU A 103 10.23 12.01 13.41
CA GLU A 103 9.84 13.41 13.20
C GLU A 103 9.46 13.74 11.75
N LEU A 104 10.17 13.14 10.79
CA LEU A 104 9.86 13.28 9.36
C LEU A 104 8.68 12.38 8.93
N GLY A 105 8.16 11.59 9.86
CA GLY A 105 7.02 10.68 9.74
C GLY A 105 7.33 9.36 9.02
N ARG A 106 8.61 9.00 8.87
CA ARG A 106 9.10 8.01 7.89
C ARG A 106 10.15 7.09 8.49
N GLY A 107 10.66 6.13 7.72
CA GLY A 107 11.71 5.21 8.17
C GLY A 107 11.19 3.94 8.87
N LEU A 108 10.04 3.42 8.44
CA LEU A 108 9.43 2.18 8.95
C LEU A 108 9.27 2.17 10.48
N THR A 109 8.78 3.29 11.01
CA THR A 109 8.52 3.49 12.44
C THR A 109 7.09 3.07 12.79
N GLY A 110 6.90 2.42 13.93
CA GLY A 110 5.56 2.08 14.42
C GLY A 110 5.52 1.93 15.94
N PRO A 111 4.34 2.15 16.57
CA PRO A 111 4.21 2.01 18.01
C PRO A 111 4.38 0.54 18.42
N LEU A 112 5.23 0.26 19.42
CA LEU A 112 5.45 -1.12 19.90
C LEU A 112 4.23 -1.69 20.63
N ALA A 113 3.32 -0.84 21.08
CA ALA A 113 2.07 -1.24 21.72
C ALA A 113 1.17 -2.12 20.82
N ILE A 114 1.47 -2.24 19.52
CA ILE A 114 0.79 -3.20 18.64
C ILE A 114 1.16 -4.66 18.93
N LEU A 115 2.31 -4.89 19.58
CA LEU A 115 2.82 -6.21 19.92
C LEU A 115 2.22 -6.72 21.23
N THR A 116 2.00 -8.02 21.30
CA THR A 116 1.56 -8.67 22.55
C THR A 116 2.71 -8.76 23.56
N ASP A 117 3.94 -8.94 23.09
CA ASP A 117 5.16 -8.96 23.90
C ASP A 117 6.26 -8.13 23.23
N ASP A 118 6.49 -6.92 23.74
CA ASP A 118 7.50 -5.99 23.22
C ASP A 118 8.94 -6.35 23.62
N HIS A 119 9.15 -7.26 24.59
CA HIS A 119 10.49 -7.63 25.06
C HIS A 119 11.30 -8.41 24.02
N LEU A 120 10.61 -8.95 23.02
CA LEU A 120 11.21 -9.63 21.88
C LEU A 120 11.73 -8.66 20.83
N PHE A 121 11.37 -7.38 20.91
CA PHE A 121 11.86 -6.35 20.02
C PHE A 121 13.24 -5.85 20.49
N PRO A 122 14.27 -5.78 19.62
CA PRO A 122 15.61 -5.36 20.01
C PRO A 122 15.66 -3.93 20.54
N LYS A 123 16.17 -3.75 21.76
CA LYS A 123 16.18 -2.47 22.47
C LYS A 123 16.91 -1.34 21.74
N ASP A 124 17.96 -1.67 21.00
CA ASP A 124 18.75 -0.70 20.23
C ASP A 124 17.95 -0.07 19.07
N TYR A 125 16.78 -0.62 18.74
CA TYR A 125 15.87 -0.16 17.69
C TYR A 125 14.59 0.47 18.25
N ILE A 126 14.61 0.87 19.53
CA ILE A 126 13.49 1.49 20.23
C ILE A 126 13.86 2.91 20.61
N ILE A 127 12.96 3.86 20.32
CA ILE A 127 13.04 5.23 20.83
C ILE A 127 11.81 5.53 21.69
N GLU A 128 11.98 6.42 22.66
CA GLU A 128 10.86 6.97 23.45
C GLU A 128 10.49 8.35 22.92
N VAL A 129 9.23 8.52 22.53
CA VAL A 129 8.69 9.80 22.06
C VAL A 129 7.36 10.07 22.76
N HIS A 130 7.27 11.20 23.46
CA HIS A 130 6.07 11.59 24.22
C HIS A 130 5.55 10.52 25.22
N GLY A 131 6.45 9.70 25.77
CA GLY A 131 6.13 8.61 26.70
C GLY A 131 5.62 7.33 26.01
N GLU A 132 5.65 7.26 24.68
CA GLU A 132 5.36 6.07 23.90
C GLU A 132 6.65 5.45 23.35
N GLN A 133 6.73 4.11 23.35
CA GLN A 133 7.83 3.38 22.74
C GLN A 133 7.54 3.12 21.26
N ILE A 134 8.45 3.60 20.42
CA ILE A 134 8.37 3.46 18.97
C ILE A 134 9.49 2.52 18.52
N GLY A 135 9.11 1.48 17.78
CA GLY A 135 10.03 0.56 17.14
C GLY A 135 10.39 1.04 15.74
N ILE A 136 11.65 0.86 15.35
CA ILE A 136 12.15 1.19 14.03
C ILE A 136 12.59 -0.09 13.33
N LEU A 137 11.98 -0.39 12.19
CA LEU A 137 12.36 -1.56 11.40
C LEU A 137 13.51 -1.23 10.44
N GLN A 138 14.56 -2.02 10.48
CA GLN A 138 15.71 -1.97 9.57
C GLN A 138 16.00 -3.38 9.07
N ARG A 139 16.55 -3.52 7.86
CA ARG A 139 16.62 -4.82 7.18
C ARG A 139 17.40 -5.86 7.98
N ALA A 140 18.59 -5.52 8.50
CA ALA A 140 19.41 -6.47 9.25
C ALA A 140 18.67 -7.00 10.49
N MET A 141 18.10 -6.09 11.29
CA MET A 141 17.30 -6.43 12.46
C MET A 141 16.06 -7.25 12.11
N TRP A 142 15.33 -6.87 11.04
CA TRP A 142 14.16 -7.59 10.57
C TRP A 142 14.48 -9.04 10.22
N MET A 143 15.65 -9.31 9.64
CA MET A 143 16.05 -10.67 9.28
C MET A 143 16.27 -11.55 10.51
N GLU A 144 16.78 -10.99 11.60
CA GLU A 144 17.09 -11.69 12.86
C GLU A 144 15.88 -11.88 13.78
N LEU A 145 14.81 -11.09 13.60
CA LEU A 145 13.60 -11.25 14.40
C LEU A 145 13.01 -12.69 14.28
N PRO A 146 12.45 -13.26 15.35
CA PRO A 146 11.73 -14.52 15.25
C PRO A 146 10.53 -14.43 14.31
N THR A 147 10.26 -15.47 13.52
CA THR A 147 9.17 -15.49 12.53
C THR A 147 7.81 -15.09 13.12
N PHE A 148 7.46 -15.62 14.31
CA PHE A 148 6.17 -15.31 14.95
C PHE A 148 6.04 -13.82 15.33
N VAL A 149 7.14 -13.12 15.62
CA VAL A 149 7.14 -11.67 15.88
C VAL A 149 6.91 -10.92 14.56
N LYS A 150 7.56 -11.35 13.47
CA LYS A 150 7.35 -10.77 12.12
C LYS A 150 5.90 -10.92 11.68
N GLU A 151 5.32 -12.11 11.87
CA GLU A 151 3.91 -12.39 11.60
C GLU A 151 2.97 -11.46 12.38
N GLU A 152 3.24 -11.25 13.68
CA GLU A 152 2.45 -10.35 14.51
C GLU A 152 2.55 -8.91 14.02
N ILE A 153 3.76 -8.37 13.81
CA ILE A 153 3.98 -7.02 13.29
C ILE A 153 3.19 -6.80 12.01
N ILE A 154 3.31 -7.74 11.07
CA ILE A 154 2.67 -7.65 9.76
C ILE A 154 1.15 -7.75 9.85
N CYS A 155 0.61 -8.72 10.58
CA CYS A 155 -0.84 -8.87 10.71
C CYS A 155 -1.47 -7.66 11.41
N ARG A 156 -0.84 -7.16 12.47
CA ARG A 156 -1.31 -5.96 13.19
C ARG A 156 -1.24 -4.72 12.31
N THR A 157 -0.14 -4.54 11.58
CA THR A 157 0.01 -3.42 10.64
C THR A 157 -1.03 -3.51 9.53
N ALA A 158 -1.22 -4.68 8.91
CA ALA A 158 -2.19 -4.89 7.84
C ALA A 158 -3.62 -4.56 8.28
N GLN A 159 -3.97 -4.83 9.54
CA GLN A 159 -5.28 -4.47 10.11
C GLN A 159 -5.47 -2.96 10.33
N LEU A 160 -4.39 -2.16 10.32
CA LEU A 160 -4.48 -0.70 10.29
C LEU A 160 -4.86 -0.17 8.89
N TYR A 161 -4.60 -0.94 7.83
CA TYR A 161 -4.92 -0.56 6.47
C TYR A 161 -6.36 -0.88 6.08
N ASP A 162 -6.92 -1.96 6.61
CA ASP A 162 -8.24 -2.44 6.21
C ASP A 162 -8.81 -3.40 7.26
N GLU A 163 -10.10 -3.26 7.58
CA GLU A 163 -10.79 -4.21 8.43
C GLU A 163 -10.99 -5.53 7.69
N TRP A 164 -10.50 -6.66 8.18
CA TRP A 164 -10.61 -7.95 7.47
C TRP A 164 -12.01 -8.58 7.44
N THR A 165 -13.06 -7.76 7.38
CA THR A 165 -14.44 -8.17 7.11
C THR A 165 -14.77 -7.99 5.64
N SER A 166 -15.54 -8.90 5.06
CA SER A 166 -16.01 -8.79 3.68
C SER A 166 -17.40 -9.40 3.52
N ILE A 167 -18.05 -9.22 2.38
CA ILE A 167 -19.30 -9.90 2.04
C ILE A 167 -18.97 -11.22 1.34
N GLN A 168 -19.69 -12.29 1.68
CA GLN A 168 -19.57 -13.57 0.99
C GLN A 168 -19.73 -13.40 -0.53
N VAL A 169 -18.86 -14.05 -1.30
CA VAL A 169 -18.85 -13.96 -2.77
C VAL A 169 -20.20 -14.42 -3.34
N PRO A 170 -20.92 -13.55 -4.06
CA PRO A 170 -22.19 -13.90 -4.70
C PRO A 170 -22.03 -14.93 -5.80
N ALA A 171 -23.05 -15.76 -6.02
CA ALA A 171 -23.06 -16.76 -7.10
C ALA A 171 -23.04 -16.14 -8.51
N SER A 172 -23.45 -14.87 -8.63
CA SER A 172 -23.41 -14.07 -9.87
C SER A 172 -22.03 -13.49 -10.18
N THR A 173 -21.05 -13.64 -9.28
CA THR A 173 -19.69 -13.13 -9.50
C THR A 173 -19.10 -13.73 -10.77
N PRO A 174 -18.61 -12.90 -11.71
CA PRO A 174 -17.93 -13.40 -12.90
C PRO A 174 -16.82 -14.39 -12.54
N ALA A 175 -16.74 -15.50 -13.29
CA ALA A 175 -15.87 -16.63 -12.94
C ALA A 175 -14.41 -16.21 -12.77
N HIS A 176 -13.90 -15.32 -13.62
CA HIS A 176 -12.53 -14.81 -13.56
C HIS A 176 -12.23 -13.97 -12.31
N LEU A 177 -13.26 -13.39 -11.67
CA LEU A 177 -13.10 -12.63 -10.43
C LEU A 177 -13.17 -13.50 -9.18
N SER A 178 -13.69 -14.72 -9.27
CA SER A 178 -13.83 -15.60 -8.10
C SER A 178 -12.50 -15.91 -7.42
N GLY A 179 -11.39 -15.99 -8.17
CA GLY A 179 -10.05 -16.19 -7.62
C GLY A 179 -9.48 -14.97 -6.88
N TYR A 180 -10.04 -13.79 -7.15
CA TYR A 180 -9.61 -12.50 -6.59
C TYR A 180 -10.60 -11.96 -5.56
N ALA A 181 -11.84 -12.45 -5.53
CA ALA A 181 -12.82 -12.00 -4.55
C ALA A 181 -12.44 -12.49 -3.15
N ASN A 182 -12.37 -11.55 -2.20
CA ASN A 182 -12.09 -11.82 -0.78
C ASN A 182 -10.70 -12.42 -0.53
N THR A 183 -9.71 -12.01 -1.32
CA THR A 183 -8.31 -12.45 -1.18
C THR A 183 -7.36 -11.26 -1.07
N PHE A 184 -6.14 -11.56 -0.66
CA PHE A 184 -5.03 -10.61 -0.63
C PHE A 184 -4.08 -10.84 -1.82
N SER A 185 -3.29 -9.83 -2.18
CA SER A 185 -2.17 -10.03 -3.11
C SER A 185 -0.90 -10.41 -2.35
N THR A 186 -0.01 -11.15 -3.00
CA THR A 186 1.36 -11.38 -2.49
C THR A 186 2.25 -10.17 -2.74
N GLU A 187 1.95 -9.39 -3.78
CA GLU A 187 2.76 -8.27 -4.25
C GLU A 187 1.99 -6.94 -4.15
N PRO A 188 2.68 -5.79 -4.01
CA PRO A 188 2.08 -4.48 -4.20
C PRO A 188 1.79 -4.22 -5.69
N GLY A 189 1.09 -3.13 -6.01
CA GLY A 189 0.99 -2.64 -7.39
C GLY A 189 -0.44 -2.45 -7.82
N ALA A 190 -1.20 -3.54 -7.84
CA ALA A 190 -2.61 -3.49 -8.17
C ALA A 190 -3.33 -2.46 -7.29
N ASN A 191 -4.08 -1.58 -7.92
CA ASN A 191 -4.94 -0.62 -7.24
C ASN A 191 -6.40 -0.79 -7.67
N CYS A 192 -7.29 0.05 -7.16
CA CYS A 192 -8.70 0.05 -7.52
C CYS A 192 -8.96 0.18 -9.03
N LEU A 193 -8.12 0.93 -9.75
CA LEU A 193 -8.27 1.15 -11.19
C LEU A 193 -7.91 -0.11 -11.99
N ALA A 194 -6.78 -0.76 -11.65
CA ALA A 194 -6.42 -2.07 -12.19
C ALA A 194 -7.52 -3.10 -11.91
N ALA A 195 -8.07 -3.08 -10.69
CA ALA A 195 -9.13 -3.98 -10.29
C ALA A 195 -10.39 -3.86 -11.13
N ALA A 196 -10.85 -2.63 -11.33
CA ALA A 196 -12.03 -2.36 -12.15
C ALA A 196 -11.79 -2.69 -13.64
N LEU A 197 -10.58 -2.45 -14.19
CA LEU A 197 -10.26 -2.84 -15.57
C LEU A 197 -10.28 -4.35 -15.77
N PHE A 198 -9.67 -5.10 -14.84
CA PHE A 198 -9.71 -6.55 -14.90
C PHE A 198 -11.14 -7.08 -14.77
N ALA A 199 -11.97 -6.46 -13.93
CA ALA A 199 -13.37 -6.83 -13.76
C ALA A 199 -14.19 -6.72 -15.06
N ILE A 200 -13.92 -5.72 -15.89
CA ILE A 200 -14.63 -5.50 -17.17
C ILE A 200 -13.93 -6.13 -18.38
N SER A 201 -12.83 -6.85 -18.18
CA SER A 201 -12.09 -7.49 -19.27
C SER A 201 -12.99 -8.44 -20.07
N SER A 202 -12.89 -8.34 -21.40
CA SER A 202 -13.53 -9.28 -22.32
C SER A 202 -12.63 -10.46 -22.69
N SER A 203 -11.39 -10.50 -22.18
CA SER A 203 -10.43 -11.59 -22.38
C SER A 203 -9.59 -11.80 -21.11
N PRO A 204 -10.19 -12.26 -20.00
CA PRO A 204 -9.54 -12.25 -18.68
C PRO A 204 -8.21 -13.01 -18.63
N ASP A 205 -8.08 -14.12 -19.37
CA ASP A 205 -6.82 -14.90 -19.41
C ASP A 205 -5.64 -14.10 -20.01
N MET A 206 -5.93 -13.19 -20.95
CA MET A 206 -4.92 -12.31 -21.55
C MET A 206 -4.67 -11.04 -20.72
N ASP A 207 -5.63 -10.66 -19.89
CA ASP A 207 -5.63 -9.39 -19.14
C ASP A 207 -5.31 -9.57 -17.65
N GLU A 208 -5.11 -10.80 -17.17
CA GLU A 208 -4.81 -11.10 -15.76
C GLU A 208 -3.60 -10.31 -15.25
N TRP A 209 -2.59 -10.09 -16.09
CA TRP A 209 -1.39 -9.31 -15.74
C TRP A 209 -1.72 -7.88 -15.29
N ILE A 210 -2.86 -7.29 -15.69
CA ILE A 210 -3.32 -5.98 -15.23
C ILE A 210 -3.49 -5.96 -13.71
N THR A 211 -3.81 -7.11 -13.10
CA THR A 211 -3.93 -7.24 -11.63
C THR A 211 -2.59 -7.09 -10.89
N HIS A 212 -1.48 -6.89 -11.59
CA HIS A 212 -0.16 -6.57 -11.02
C HIS A 212 0.26 -5.12 -11.29
N GLU A 213 -0.54 -4.35 -12.03
CA GLU A 213 -0.16 -3.02 -12.49
C GLU A 213 -0.68 -1.90 -11.60
N TRP A 214 0.14 -0.86 -11.45
CA TRP A 214 -0.29 0.39 -10.86
C TRP A 214 -0.89 1.31 -11.94
N VAL A 215 -2.21 1.22 -12.12
CA VAL A 215 -2.92 1.97 -13.16
C VAL A 215 -3.23 3.40 -12.71
N HIS A 216 -2.94 4.38 -13.56
CA HIS A 216 -3.28 5.79 -13.35
C HIS A 216 -4.56 6.21 -14.10
N GLY A 217 -5.12 7.36 -13.73
CA GLY A 217 -6.43 7.84 -14.21
C GLY A 217 -6.57 7.91 -15.74
N ASP A 218 -5.56 8.43 -16.45
CA ASP A 218 -5.60 8.52 -17.92
C ASP A 218 -5.62 7.14 -18.58
N THR A 219 -4.75 6.23 -18.12
CA THR A 219 -4.72 4.84 -18.58
C THR A 219 -6.04 4.14 -18.29
N PHE A 220 -6.61 4.37 -17.11
CA PHE A 220 -7.91 3.83 -16.72
C PHE A 220 -9.04 4.32 -17.62
N ALA A 221 -9.11 5.63 -17.90
CA ALA A 221 -10.11 6.20 -18.78
C ALA A 221 -10.01 5.65 -20.21
N LEU A 222 -8.79 5.44 -20.72
CA LEU A 222 -8.57 4.77 -22.01
C LEU A 222 -9.00 3.31 -21.97
N GLY A 223 -8.74 2.59 -20.88
CA GLY A 223 -9.19 1.21 -20.67
C GLY A 223 -10.72 1.08 -20.70
N LEU A 224 -11.43 1.95 -19.98
CA LEU A 224 -12.90 2.02 -20.03
C LEU A 224 -13.39 2.23 -21.47
N LYS A 225 -12.82 3.20 -22.17
CA LYS A 225 -13.19 3.51 -23.56
C LYS A 225 -12.94 2.33 -24.50
N ASN A 226 -11.80 1.66 -24.38
CA ASN A 226 -11.46 0.48 -25.19
C ASN A 226 -12.40 -0.70 -24.92
N ALA A 227 -12.90 -0.83 -23.68
CA ALA A 227 -13.92 -1.80 -23.31
C ALA A 227 -15.37 -1.36 -23.69
N ALA A 228 -15.50 -0.25 -24.43
CA ALA A 228 -16.77 0.38 -24.84
C ALA A 228 -17.65 0.89 -23.69
N PHE A 229 -17.05 1.24 -22.54
CA PHE A 229 -17.75 1.88 -21.43
C PHE A 229 -17.86 3.39 -21.64
N SER A 230 -19.03 3.95 -21.33
CA SER A 230 -19.29 5.39 -21.39
C SER A 230 -20.03 5.86 -20.14
N LYS A 231 -19.91 7.16 -19.82
CA LYS A 231 -20.61 7.77 -18.68
C LYS A 231 -22.12 7.72 -18.92
N THR A 232 -22.88 7.44 -17.87
CA THR A 232 -24.35 7.56 -17.85
C THR A 232 -24.81 8.30 -16.60
N ASP A 233 -25.94 9.00 -16.72
CA ASP A 233 -26.64 9.65 -15.60
C ASP A 233 -27.60 8.68 -14.87
N ASP A 234 -27.74 7.46 -15.39
CA ASP A 234 -28.56 6.43 -14.77
C ASP A 234 -27.96 5.95 -13.45
N ARG A 235 -28.82 5.38 -12.60
CA ARG A 235 -28.36 4.58 -11.47
C ARG A 235 -27.55 3.38 -11.97
N PHE A 236 -26.50 3.04 -11.23
CA PHE A 236 -25.69 1.86 -11.50
C PHE A 236 -26.52 0.57 -11.46
N THR A 237 -26.07 -0.40 -12.25
CA THR A 237 -26.60 -1.76 -12.37
C THR A 237 -25.47 -2.78 -12.44
N CYS A 238 -25.80 -4.06 -12.34
CA CYS A 238 -24.86 -5.17 -12.56
C CYS A 238 -24.08 -4.97 -13.87
N GLY A 239 -22.75 -5.12 -13.81
CA GLY A 239 -21.86 -4.93 -14.95
C GLY A 239 -21.29 -3.52 -15.11
N ASP A 240 -21.78 -2.55 -14.35
CA ASP A 240 -21.27 -1.18 -14.40
C ASP A 240 -20.00 -1.01 -13.55
N VAL A 241 -19.25 0.03 -13.88
CA VAL A 241 -18.15 0.54 -13.04
C VAL A 241 -18.58 1.87 -12.45
N VAL A 242 -18.48 2.02 -11.13
CA VAL A 242 -18.66 3.31 -10.46
C VAL A 242 -17.28 3.89 -10.18
N VAL A 243 -17.10 5.15 -10.54
CA VAL A 243 -15.84 5.90 -10.43
C VAL A 243 -16.07 7.11 -9.55
N TRP A 244 -15.24 7.31 -8.53
CA TRP A 244 -15.29 8.49 -7.67
C TRP A 244 -14.25 9.50 -8.14
N VAL A 245 -14.68 10.74 -8.33
CA VAL A 245 -13.82 11.85 -8.77
C VAL A 245 -13.83 13.01 -7.79
N ASP A 246 -12.72 13.75 -7.72
CA ASP A 246 -12.64 14.99 -6.96
C ASP A 246 -13.30 16.18 -7.70
N GLU A 247 -13.24 17.36 -7.09
CA GLU A 247 -13.80 18.61 -7.65
C GLU A 247 -13.17 19.03 -9.00
N LYS A 248 -12.00 18.47 -9.35
CA LYS A 248 -11.29 18.71 -10.61
C LYS A 248 -11.51 17.58 -11.61
N GLU A 249 -12.47 16.69 -11.34
CA GLU A 249 -12.75 15.47 -12.11
C GLU A 249 -11.59 14.47 -12.14
N ILE A 250 -10.63 14.56 -11.22
CA ILE A 250 -9.53 13.60 -11.12
C ILE A 250 -10.05 12.34 -10.44
N ILE A 251 -9.83 11.20 -11.10
CA ILE A 251 -10.23 9.88 -10.60
C ILE A 251 -9.47 9.53 -9.32
N GLN A 252 -10.22 9.23 -8.27
CA GLN A 252 -9.70 8.85 -6.96
C GLN A 252 -9.92 7.36 -6.66
N HIS A 253 -11.03 6.80 -7.15
CA HIS A 253 -11.39 5.40 -6.91
C HIS A 253 -12.28 4.82 -8.01
N ALA A 254 -12.30 3.49 -8.14
CA ALA A 254 -13.24 2.78 -8.98
C ALA A 254 -13.61 1.41 -8.38
N ALA A 255 -14.85 0.97 -8.60
CA ALA A 255 -15.34 -0.35 -8.19
C ALA A 255 -16.33 -0.90 -9.23
N TYR A 256 -16.38 -2.22 -9.36
CA TYR A 256 -17.24 -2.91 -10.33
C TYR A 256 -18.49 -3.50 -9.66
N CYS A 257 -19.67 -3.19 -10.16
CA CYS A 257 -20.94 -3.67 -9.63
C CYS A 257 -21.20 -5.12 -10.06
N ILE A 258 -21.12 -6.07 -9.13
CA ILE A 258 -21.39 -7.49 -9.40
C ILE A 258 -22.88 -7.75 -9.48
N GLU A 259 -23.63 -7.37 -8.45
CA GLU A 259 -25.09 -7.56 -8.39
C GLU A 259 -25.69 -6.61 -7.38
N ASN A 260 -26.92 -6.14 -7.62
CA ASN A 260 -27.66 -5.31 -6.66
C ASN A 260 -26.81 -4.13 -6.13
N THR A 261 -26.39 -4.21 -4.86
CA THR A 261 -25.54 -3.22 -4.17
C THR A 261 -24.14 -3.75 -3.86
N LEU A 262 -23.75 -4.90 -4.42
CA LEU A 262 -22.49 -5.58 -4.15
C LEU A 262 -21.43 -5.27 -5.22
N PHE A 263 -20.24 -4.91 -4.75
CA PHE A 263 -19.16 -4.42 -5.58
C PHE A 263 -17.88 -5.22 -5.37
N PHE A 264 -17.19 -5.51 -6.46
CA PHE A 264 -15.79 -5.91 -6.44
C PHE A 264 -14.90 -4.67 -6.30
N ASN A 265 -14.07 -4.66 -5.25
CA ASN A 265 -13.37 -3.47 -4.79
C ASN A 265 -11.97 -3.78 -4.26
N LYS A 266 -11.05 -2.82 -4.36
CA LYS A 266 -9.74 -2.84 -3.69
C LYS A 266 -9.37 -1.45 -3.19
N ASN A 267 -9.21 -1.28 -1.89
CA ASN A 267 -8.99 0.04 -1.24
C ASN A 267 -7.52 0.47 -1.14
N GLY A 268 -6.77 0.43 -2.23
CA GLY A 268 -5.39 0.91 -2.26
C GLY A 268 -4.45 0.00 -3.03
N GLN A 269 -3.16 0.34 -3.01
CA GLN A 269 -2.12 -0.28 -3.84
C GLN A 269 -1.17 -1.22 -3.08
N THR A 270 -1.34 -1.35 -1.76
CA THR A 270 -0.52 -2.24 -0.95
C THR A 270 -1.03 -3.68 -1.02
N PHE A 271 -0.17 -4.63 -0.64
CA PHE A 271 -0.58 -6.02 -0.46
C PHE A 271 -1.49 -6.21 0.76
N PHE A 272 -1.48 -5.28 1.72
CA PHE A 272 -2.39 -5.27 2.87
C PHE A 272 -3.83 -4.90 2.51
N ASN A 273 -4.04 -4.19 1.39
CA ASN A 273 -5.39 -3.88 0.94
C ASN A 273 -5.95 -5.10 0.18
N PRO A 274 -6.95 -5.81 0.70
CA PRO A 274 -7.51 -6.96 0.02
C PRO A 274 -8.37 -6.53 -1.17
N TRP A 275 -8.56 -7.49 -2.07
CA TRP A 275 -9.62 -7.47 -3.06
C TRP A 275 -10.87 -8.06 -2.42
N LYS A 276 -11.98 -7.32 -2.42
CA LYS A 276 -13.15 -7.64 -1.60
C LYS A 276 -14.46 -7.44 -2.32
N ILE A 277 -15.46 -8.17 -1.83
CA ILE A 277 -16.85 -7.85 -2.07
C ILE A 277 -17.37 -6.95 -0.94
N VAL A 278 -17.77 -5.73 -1.30
CA VAL A 278 -18.28 -4.73 -0.37
C VAL A 278 -19.68 -4.30 -0.78
N ASP A 279 -20.43 -3.71 0.15
CA ASP A 279 -21.74 -3.13 -0.16
C ASP A 279 -21.60 -1.66 -0.56
N TRP A 280 -22.54 -1.18 -1.36
CA TRP A 280 -22.67 0.22 -1.76
C TRP A 280 -22.57 1.19 -0.59
N GLY A 281 -23.19 0.89 0.55
CA GLY A 281 -23.14 1.75 1.74
C GLY A 281 -21.72 1.94 2.29
N GLU A 282 -20.88 0.91 2.20
CA GLU A 282 -19.47 0.97 2.61
C GLU A 282 -18.68 1.87 1.64
N LEU A 283 -18.88 1.70 0.33
CA LEU A 283 -18.23 2.55 -0.68
C LEU A 283 -18.66 4.01 -0.59
N VAL A 284 -19.95 4.27 -0.35
CA VAL A 284 -20.46 5.63 -0.18
C VAL A 284 -19.84 6.27 1.05
N GLU A 285 -19.76 5.57 2.17
CA GLU A 285 -19.21 6.14 3.40
C GLU A 285 -17.70 6.43 3.27
N GLU A 286 -16.94 5.47 2.72
CA GLU A 286 -15.49 5.61 2.51
C GLU A 286 -15.16 6.75 1.55
N TRP A 287 -15.90 6.85 0.44
CA TRP A 287 -15.63 7.78 -0.65
C TRP A 287 -16.58 9.00 -0.68
N LYS A 288 -17.31 9.28 0.42
CA LYS A 288 -18.34 10.34 0.51
C LYS A 288 -17.87 11.76 0.15
N ARG A 289 -16.56 12.01 0.20
CA ARG A 289 -15.94 13.29 -0.16
C ARG A 289 -15.80 13.50 -1.67
N PHE A 290 -16.10 12.48 -2.47
CA PHE A 290 -15.94 12.48 -3.92
C PHE A 290 -17.28 12.24 -4.61
N THR A 291 -17.38 12.66 -5.86
CA THR A 291 -18.60 12.51 -6.66
C THR A 291 -18.57 11.17 -7.41
N PRO A 292 -19.57 10.29 -7.23
CA PRO A 292 -19.65 9.05 -7.99
C PRO A 292 -20.17 9.29 -9.41
N ILE A 293 -19.54 8.65 -10.39
CA ILE A 293 -19.93 8.64 -11.81
C ILE A 293 -20.07 7.18 -12.26
N VAL A 294 -21.17 6.88 -12.95
CA VAL A 294 -21.43 5.53 -13.46
C VAL A 294 -20.91 5.41 -14.89
N TYR A 295 -20.17 4.34 -15.15
CA TYR A 295 -19.74 3.93 -16.48
C TYR A 295 -20.40 2.60 -16.83
N ARG A 296 -21.03 2.56 -18.01
CA ARG A 296 -21.76 1.39 -18.51
C ARG A 296 -21.26 0.99 -19.89
N LYS A 297 -21.14 -0.31 -20.12
CA LYS A 297 -20.80 -0.86 -21.44
C LYS A 297 -21.90 -0.52 -22.43
N SER A 298 -21.51 0.09 -23.55
CA SER A 298 -22.41 0.36 -24.66
C SER A 298 -22.84 -0.98 -25.26
N VAL A 299 -24.14 -1.16 -25.46
CA VAL A 299 -24.65 -2.30 -26.22
C VAL A 299 -24.30 -2.04 -27.68
N ILE A 300 -23.44 -2.87 -28.27
CA ILE A 300 -23.29 -2.88 -29.73
C ILE A 300 -24.53 -3.62 -30.23
N GLU A 301 -25.46 -2.87 -30.84
CA GLU A 301 -26.56 -3.44 -31.64
C GLU A 301 -26.04 -4.17 -32.89
#